data_AF-A0A914VKD3-F1
#
_entry.id   AF-A0A914VKD3-F1
#
_cell.length_a   1.000
_cell.length_b   1.000
_cell.length_c   1.000
_cell.angle_alpha   90.00
_cell.angle_beta   90.00
_cell.angle_gamma   90.00
#
_symmetry.space_group_name_H-M   'P 1'
#
loop_
_entity.id
_entity.type
_entity.pdbx_description
1 polymer ?
#
loop_
_entity_poly.entity_id
_entity_poly.type
_entity_poly.pdbx_seq_one_letter_code
_entity_poly.pdbx_strand_id
1 'polypeptide(L)'
;IVGTAILGVCVAAIGDKRNKIPAHLHPLLGGLVVAMIGMCFGMNCGYPINPGRDLGPRIFTLIAGWGWEVFSYKNYTWFWVPIVGPTLGAVFGAWAYKIFIGIHWPD
;
A
#
# COMPACT_ATOMS: atom_id res chain seq x y z
N ILE A 1 7.72 -0.94 -1.92
CA ILE A 1 7.95 0.46 -2.34
C ILE A 1 7.03 0.82 -3.51
N VAL A 2 7.29 0.35 -4.75
CA VAL A 2 6.55 0.76 -5.96
C VAL A 2 5.03 0.60 -5.83
N GLY A 3 4.52 -0.57 -5.45
CA GLY A 3 3.07 -0.80 -5.30
C GLY A 3 2.40 0.16 -4.31
N THR A 4 3.04 0.45 -3.17
CA THR A 4 2.51 1.42 -2.19
C THR A 4 2.67 2.86 -2.66
N ALA A 5 3.70 3.18 -3.45
CA ALA A 5 3.83 4.51 -4.05
C ALA A 5 2.70 4.78 -5.06
N ILE A 6 2.36 3.81 -5.90
CA ILE A 6 1.21 3.88 -6.80
C ILE A 6 -0.08 4.06 -5.99
N LEU A 7 -0.28 3.25 -4.94
CA LEU A 7 -1.43 3.42 -4.04
C LEU A 7 -1.47 4.84 -3.46
N GLY A 8 -0.35 5.36 -2.98
CA GLY A 8 -0.23 6.69 -2.40
C GLY A 8 -0.60 7.81 -3.37
N VAL A 9 -0.11 7.75 -4.61
CA VAL A 9 -0.47 8.72 -5.67
C VAL A 9 -1.97 8.67 -5.96
N CYS A 10 -2.52 7.47 -6.16
CA CYS A 10 -3.93 7.32 -6.50
C CYS A 10 -4.86 7.75 -5.34
N VAL A 11 -4.54 7.38 -4.10
CA VAL A 11 -5.32 7.80 -2.94
C VAL A 11 -5.26 9.31 -2.74
N ALA A 12 -4.09 9.92 -2.94
CA ALA A 12 -3.96 11.37 -2.90
C ALA A 12 -4.80 12.05 -3.99
N ALA A 13 -4.78 11.52 -5.22
CA ALA A 13 -5.61 12.01 -6.31
C ALA A 13 -7.12 11.84 -6.03
N ILE A 14 -7.53 10.72 -5.44
CA ILE A 14 -8.93 10.46 -5.08
C ILE A 14 -9.41 11.39 -3.96
N GLY A 15 -8.58 11.60 -2.95
CA GLY A 15 -8.89 12.44 -1.79
C GLY A 15 -8.79 13.95 -2.04
N ASP A 16 -8.12 14.36 -3.12
CA ASP A 16 -8.00 15.78 -3.48
C ASP A 16 -9.33 16.35 -3.97
N LYS A 17 -9.91 17.25 -3.17
CA LYS A 17 -11.21 17.88 -3.45
C LYS A 17 -11.24 18.62 -4.78
N ARG A 18 -10.09 19.10 -5.25
CA ARG A 18 -9.95 19.87 -6.50
C ARG A 18 -10.17 18.99 -7.74
N ASN A 19 -10.03 17.67 -7.60
CA ASN A 19 -10.33 16.69 -8.66
C ASN A 19 -11.83 16.38 -8.78
N LYS A 20 -12.68 16.93 -7.89
CA LYS A 20 -14.15 16.84 -7.95
C LYS A 20 -14.69 15.40 -8.04
N ILE A 21 -13.96 14.42 -7.51
CA ILE A 21 -14.41 13.03 -7.44
C ILE A 21 -15.49 12.91 -6.35
N PRO A 22 -16.71 12.45 -6.68
CA PRO A 22 -17.77 12.29 -5.70
C PRO A 22 -17.36 11.36 -4.56
N ALA A 23 -17.59 11.78 -3.31
CA ALA A 23 -17.14 11.07 -2.11
C ALA A 23 -17.64 9.61 -2.02
N HIS A 24 -18.85 9.35 -2.52
CA HIS A 24 -19.44 8.01 -2.53
C HIS A 24 -18.69 7.03 -3.45
N LEU A 25 -17.89 7.52 -4.41
CA LEU A 25 -17.05 6.70 -5.28
C LEU A 25 -15.66 6.41 -4.71
N HIS A 26 -15.23 7.11 -3.64
CA HIS A 26 -13.88 6.95 -3.08
C HIS A 26 -13.58 5.50 -2.67
N PRO A 27 -14.48 4.77 -1.97
CA PRO A 27 -14.21 3.37 -1.60
C PRO A 27 -14.10 2.46 -2.82
N LEU A 28 -14.95 2.65 -3.83
CA LEU A 28 -14.93 1.87 -5.07
C LEU A 28 -13.60 2.07 -5.81
N LEU A 29 -13.20 3.32 -6.02
CA LEU A 29 -11.95 3.66 -6.70
C LEU A 29 -10.74 3.16 -5.91
N GLY A 30 -10.74 3.31 -4.59
CA GLY A 30 -9.70 2.76 -3.72
C GLY A 30 -9.58 1.24 -3.85
N GLY A 31 -10.71 0.53 -3.85
CA GLY A 31 -10.76 -0.91 -4.07
C GLY A 31 -10.22 -1.33 -5.44
N LEU A 32 -10.60 -0.62 -6.50
CA LEU A 32 -10.11 -0.87 -7.86
C LEU A 32 -8.60 -0.64 -7.98
N VAL A 33 -8.04 0.38 -7.30
CA VAL A 33 -6.58 0.59 -7.26
C VAL A 33 -5.88 -0.57 -6.55
N VAL A 34 -6.40 -1.05 -5.42
CA VAL A 34 -5.84 -2.22 -4.73
C VAL A 34 -5.94 -3.48 -5.60
N ALA A 35 -7.07 -3.70 -6.27
CA ALA A 35 -7.26 -4.82 -7.19
C ALA A 35 -6.27 -4.75 -8.37
N MET A 36 -6.10 -3.58 -8.98
CA MET A 36 -5.12 -3.34 -10.04
C MET A 36 -3.71 -3.68 -9.57
N ILE A 37 -3.29 -3.19 -8.40
CA ILE A 37 -1.97 -3.51 -7.84
C ILE A 37 -1.82 -5.02 -7.61
N GLY A 38 -2.86 -5.68 -7.10
CA GLY A 38 -2.88 -7.13 -6.92
C GLY A 38 -2.72 -7.91 -8.22
N MET A 39 -3.45 -7.52 -9.27
CA MET A 39 -3.38 -8.17 -10.58
C MET A 39 -2.03 -7.95 -11.28
N CYS A 40 -1.44 -6.76 -11.17
CA CYS A 40 -0.20 -6.44 -11.87
C CYS A 40 1.06 -6.86 -11.10
N PHE A 41 1.06 -6.78 -9.77
CA PHE A 41 2.26 -6.97 -8.95
C PHE A 41 2.15 -8.10 -7.92
N GLY A 42 0.99 -8.74 -7.81
CA GLY A 42 0.74 -9.68 -6.72
C GLY A 42 1.57 -10.96 -6.77
N MET A 43 1.95 -11.43 -7.96
CA MET A 43 2.78 -12.64 -8.10
C MET A 43 4.21 -12.48 -7.53
N ASN A 44 4.69 -11.24 -7.36
CA ASN A 44 6.04 -11.01 -6.86
C ASN A 44 6.17 -11.36 -5.36
N CYS A 45 5.23 -10.88 -4.54
CA CYS A 45 5.30 -11.05 -3.08
C CYS A 45 3.95 -10.94 -2.35
N GLY A 46 2.82 -11.03 -3.06
CA GLY A 46 1.48 -10.92 -2.47
C GLY A 46 1.04 -9.49 -2.14
N TYR A 47 1.66 -8.49 -2.79
CA TYR A 47 1.32 -7.06 -2.68
C TYR A 47 1.04 -6.56 -1.23
N PRO A 48 1.96 -6.76 -0.26
CA PRO A 48 1.76 -6.32 1.11
C PRO A 48 1.99 -4.81 1.20
N ILE A 49 1.06 -4.03 0.64
CA ILE A 49 1.15 -2.58 0.47
C ILE A 49 0.75 -1.79 1.73
N ASN A 50 0.45 -2.48 2.83
CA ASN A 50 0.06 -1.90 4.11
C ASN A 50 0.70 -2.72 5.26
N PRO A 51 1.48 -2.10 6.18
CA PRO A 51 2.11 -2.79 7.30
C PRO A 51 1.13 -3.53 8.22
N GLY A 52 -0.02 -2.93 8.52
CA GLY A 52 -1.05 -3.55 9.39
C GLY A 52 -1.70 -4.78 8.76
N ARG A 53 -1.81 -4.80 7.42
CA ARG A 53 -2.33 -5.92 6.63
C ARG A 53 -1.37 -7.12 6.57
N ASP A 54 -0.12 -6.95 6.97
CA ASP A 54 0.89 -8.01 6.98
C ASP A 54 1.29 -8.40 8.41
N LEU A 55 1.67 -7.43 9.25
CA LEU A 55 2.16 -7.69 10.61
C LEU A 55 1.08 -8.27 11.53
N GLY A 56 -0.16 -7.74 11.46
CA GLY A 56 -1.27 -8.20 12.29
C GLY A 56 -1.55 -9.71 12.11
N PRO A 57 -1.80 -10.17 10.87
CA PRO A 57 -1.97 -11.59 10.59
C PRO A 57 -0.76 -12.45 10.99
N ARG A 58 0.49 -11.97 10.84
CA ARG A 58 1.67 -12.73 11.29
C ARG A 58 1.70 -12.96 12.79
N ILE A 59 1.42 -11.91 13.57
CA ILE A 59 1.34 -12.00 15.04
C ILE A 59 0.22 -12.97 15.43
N PHE A 60 -0.94 -12.87 14.76
CA PHE A 60 -2.04 -13.81 14.99
C PHE A 60 -1.60 -15.26 14.75
N THR A 61 -0.97 -15.55 13.60
CA THR A 61 -0.51 -16.92 13.29
C THR A 61 0.58 -17.41 14.23
N LEU A 62 1.47 -16.52 14.70
CA LEU A 62 2.46 -16.87 15.74
C LEU A 62 1.75 -17.37 17.01
N ILE A 63 0.79 -16.59 17.52
CA ILE A 63 0.03 -16.92 18.74
C ILE A 63 -0.78 -18.20 18.54
N ALA A 64 -1.33 -18.40 17.34
CA ALA A 64 -2.15 -19.54 17.04
C ALA A 64 -1.33 -20.84 16.80
N GLY A 65 0.00 -20.79 16.93
CA GLY A 65 0.87 -21.98 16.98
C GLY A 65 1.66 -22.29 15.71
N TRP A 66 1.71 -21.37 14.73
CA TRP A 66 2.46 -21.57 13.49
C TRP A 66 3.99 -21.43 13.66
N GLY A 67 4.47 -21.06 14.85
CA GLY A 67 5.89 -20.89 15.14
C GLY A 67 6.47 -19.56 14.66
N TRP A 68 7.77 -19.35 14.90
CA TRP A 68 8.49 -18.12 14.54
C TRP A 68 8.80 -18.04 13.04
N GLU A 69 8.64 -19.14 12.32
CA GLU A 69 8.81 -19.28 10.89
C GLU A 69 7.89 -18.34 10.12
N VAL A 70 6.77 -17.89 10.70
CA VAL A 70 5.84 -16.91 10.09
C VAL A 70 6.49 -15.54 9.82
N PHE A 71 7.62 -15.23 10.45
CA PHE A 71 8.38 -13.99 10.21
C PHE A 71 9.49 -14.17 9.16
N SER A 72 9.69 -15.40 8.67
CA SER A 72 10.76 -15.78 7.76
C SER A 72 10.22 -16.37 6.46
N TYR A 73 11.00 -16.25 5.39
CA TYR A 73 10.73 -16.90 4.10
C TYR A 73 12.05 -17.41 3.53
N LYS A 74 12.18 -18.71 3.27
CA LYS A 74 13.43 -19.34 2.79
C LYS A 74 14.67 -18.93 3.61
N ASN A 75 14.57 -19.00 4.94
CA ASN A 75 15.61 -18.57 5.89
C ASN A 75 15.99 -17.08 5.84
N TYR A 76 15.24 -16.26 5.11
CA TYR A 76 15.37 -14.81 5.11
C TYR A 76 14.31 -14.17 6.01
N THR A 77 14.73 -13.23 6.84
CA THR A 77 13.86 -12.47 7.74
C THR A 77 12.98 -11.50 6.94
N TRP A 78 11.86 -12.00 6.41
CA TRP A 78 11.04 -11.27 5.45
C TRP A 78 10.14 -10.20 6.10
N PHE A 79 9.75 -10.38 7.37
CA PHE A 79 8.68 -9.59 8.00
C PHE A 79 8.90 -8.06 7.99
N TRP A 80 10.15 -7.59 7.97
CA TRP A 80 10.44 -6.16 7.98
C TRP A 80 10.20 -5.51 6.62
N VAL A 81 10.26 -6.26 5.52
CA VAL A 81 10.09 -5.74 4.15
C VAL A 81 8.66 -5.20 3.94
N PRO A 82 7.59 -5.92 4.29
CA PRO A 82 6.21 -5.40 4.34
C PRO A 82 5.95 -4.25 5.31
N ILE A 83 6.89 -3.88 6.18
CA ILE A 83 6.75 -2.77 7.11
C ILE A 83 7.43 -1.53 6.52
N VAL A 84 8.74 -1.64 6.26
CA VAL A 84 9.56 -0.53 5.77
C VAL A 84 9.22 -0.18 4.33
N GLY A 85 9.07 -1.18 3.46
CA GLY A 85 8.84 -0.99 2.03
C GLY A 85 7.55 -0.21 1.72
N PRO A 86 6.40 -0.51 2.35
CA PRO A 86 5.19 0.28 2.21
C PRO A 86 5.28 1.66 2.84
N THR A 87 5.91 1.80 4.01
CA THR A 87 6.05 3.10 4.67
C THR A 87 6.82 4.09 3.79
N LEU A 88 7.97 3.65 3.26
CA LEU A 88 8.74 4.46 2.29
C LEU A 88 7.94 4.71 1.01
N GLY A 89 7.27 3.69 0.48
CA GLY A 89 6.45 3.81 -0.72
C GLY A 89 5.34 4.85 -0.57
N ALA A 90 4.62 4.86 0.56
CA ALA A 90 3.55 5.82 0.83
C ALA A 90 4.08 7.27 0.87
N VAL A 91 5.22 7.48 1.54
CA VAL A 91 5.89 8.79 1.57
C VAL A 91 6.25 9.24 0.16
N PHE A 92 6.91 8.38 -0.63
CA PHE A 92 7.26 8.70 -2.01
C PHE A 92 6.03 8.97 -2.88
N GLY A 93 4.98 8.17 -2.75
CA GLY A 93 3.74 8.34 -3.52
C GLY A 93 3.05 9.67 -3.22
N ALA A 94 2.93 10.03 -1.94
CA ALA A 94 2.33 11.30 -1.53
C ALA A 94 3.13 12.51 -2.05
N TRP A 95 4.47 12.46 -1.92
CA TRP A 95 5.34 13.52 -2.45
C TRP A 95 5.31 13.59 -3.98
N ALA A 96 5.28 12.45 -4.67
CA ALA A 96 5.14 12.42 -6.12
C ALA A 96 3.82 13.08 -6.56
N TYR A 97 2.69 12.77 -5.91
CA TYR A 97 1.44 13.46 -6.21
C TYR A 97 1.56 14.96 -5.98
N LYS A 98 2.11 15.39 -4.84
CA LYS A 98 2.26 16.82 -4.52
C LYS A 98 3.11 17.55 -5.54
N ILE A 99 4.30 17.03 -5.86
CA ILE A 99 5.28 17.68 -6.74
C ILE A 99 4.81 17.69 -8.19
N PHE A 100 4.28 16.58 -8.70
CA PHE A 100 3.96 16.47 -10.12
C PHE A 100 2.55 16.96 -10.46
N ILE A 101 1.60 16.87 -9.53
CA ILE A 101 0.19 17.22 -9.78
C ILE A 101 -0.26 18.34 -8.84
N GLY A 102 -0.15 18.12 -7.52
CA GLY A 102 -0.82 18.94 -6.52
C GLY A 102 -0.42 20.42 -6.50
N ILE A 103 0.85 20.76 -6.77
CA ILE A 103 1.34 22.15 -6.86
C ILE A 103 0.99 22.84 -8.18
N HIS A 104 0.64 22.08 -9.22
CA HIS A 104 0.26 22.60 -10.53
C HIS A 104 -1.26 22.74 -10.67
N TRP A 105 -2.01 22.22 -9.69
CA TRP A 105 -3.47 22.23 -9.71
C TRP A 105 -4.01 23.48 -9.03
N PRO A 106 -4.87 24.27 -9.70
CA PRO A 106 -5.49 25.45 -9.09
C PRO A 106 -6.30 25.07 -7.85
N ASP A 107 -6.29 25.96 -6.85
CA ASP A 107 -7.06 25.79 -5.62
C ASP A 107 -8.59 25.79 -5.86
#